data_AF-A0A8J6AI30-F1
#
_entry.id   AF-A0A8J6AI30-F1
#
_cell.length_a   1.000
_cell.length_b   1.000
_cell.length_c   1.000
_cell.angle_alpha   90.00
_cell.angle_beta   90.00
_cell.angle_gamma   90.00
#
_symmetry.space_group_name_H-M   'P 1'
#
loop_
_entity.id
_entity.type
_entity.pdbx_description
1 polymer ?
#
loop_
_entity_poly.entity_id
_entity_poly.type
_entity_poly.pdbx_seq_one_letter_code
_entity_poly.pdbx_strand_id
1 'polypeptide(L)'
;VFTNPLRKPLEQEELVAAASSLPRARRCDPSGAQSCAGQEAMGRRTSRLPLLAAPEADLQPESRLLAATQPKPPGDQPPGRRGRLGRAAAWAWAWPLRRGARGVSGARRTGGCDGGGRDGGGCCARYWGRCLRRRRRGLSPPQASARSGLVMATDKRPFHLVVFGASGFTGQFVTEEVAREQLDPGRSSRLPWAVAGRCREKLQRVLEKAAQKLGRPTLSSEVGIIICDISNPASLDEMAKQAAVVLNCVGPYRFYGEPVVKACIENGTSCIDICGEPQFLELMYWKYHEKAAEKGVYIIGSCGFDSIPADLGVLYTKSKMNGTLTAVESFLTVHSGPEGLCIHDGTWKSAVYGFGDQSNLKKLRKKANLKPVPIIGPKLKRRWLISYCRELNSYSIPFMGADVSVVKRTQRYLHENSDQSPVQYAAYINVGGITSVIRLMFAGLFFLFFVRFGIGRQLLLKFPWLFSFGYFSKQGPTQKQLDASSFTMTFFGQGYNQGFSADKNKPNIKICTQVKGPEAGYVATPIAMVQAAMTLLNDAAYLPKGGGVFTPGAAFSKTKLIDRLSQRGIEFSIISSSEV
;
A
#
# COMPACT_ATOMS: atom_id res chain seq x y z
N VAL A 1 29.98 40.35 4.90
CA VAL A 1 31.28 41.05 4.71
C VAL A 1 32.09 40.13 3.81
N PHE A 2 32.16 40.36 2.50
CA PHE A 2 32.99 41.37 1.79
C PHE A 2 34.51 41.08 1.99
N THR A 3 35.36 41.08 0.96
CA THR A 3 35.23 41.68 -0.39
C THR A 3 36.03 40.94 -1.48
N ASN A 4 35.61 41.07 -2.75
CA ASN A 4 36.42 40.94 -3.99
C ASN A 4 37.09 42.34 -4.27
N PRO A 5 37.76 42.69 -5.40
CA PRO A 5 38.17 41.94 -6.62
C PRO A 5 39.62 42.28 -7.14
N LEU A 6 40.02 41.79 -8.34
CA LEU A 6 40.31 42.60 -9.56
C LEU A 6 41.07 41.86 -10.73
N ARG A 7 40.55 42.04 -11.97
CA ARG A 7 41.19 42.14 -13.34
C ARG A 7 42.38 41.21 -13.75
N LYS A 8 42.29 40.39 -14.83
CA LYS A 8 42.44 40.66 -16.31
C LYS A 8 43.84 41.20 -16.76
N PRO A 9 44.37 40.93 -17.98
CA PRO A 9 43.71 40.46 -19.22
C PRO A 9 44.44 39.34 -20.05
N LEU A 10 44.08 39.22 -21.33
CA LEU A 10 44.41 38.27 -22.44
C LEU A 10 45.86 38.30 -22.99
N GLU A 11 46.26 37.25 -23.73
CA GLU A 11 47.15 37.34 -24.93
C GLU A 11 47.01 36.10 -25.88
N GLN A 12 47.78 36.05 -26.99
CA GLN A 12 47.70 35.14 -28.18
C GLN A 12 49.12 34.90 -28.77
N GLU A 13 49.46 33.95 -29.68
CA GLU A 13 48.74 32.87 -30.40
C GLU A 13 49.54 31.53 -30.22
N GLU A 14 49.93 30.59 -31.12
CA GLU A 14 49.81 30.15 -32.55
C GLU A 14 49.76 28.58 -32.51
N LEU A 15 49.24 27.75 -33.44
CA LEU A 15 49.39 27.51 -34.90
C LEU A 15 50.49 26.46 -35.28
N VAL A 16 50.30 25.77 -36.42
CA VAL A 16 51.18 24.74 -37.10
C VAL A 16 51.15 23.30 -36.50
N ALA A 17 51.14 22.17 -37.25
CA ALA A 17 50.65 21.80 -38.60
C ALA A 17 50.64 20.25 -38.80
N ALA A 18 50.19 19.78 -39.99
CA ALA A 18 50.17 18.38 -40.52
C ALA A 18 49.18 17.39 -39.85
N ALA A 19 48.29 16.63 -40.52
CA ALA A 19 48.21 15.99 -41.86
C ALA A 19 49.14 14.76 -42.02
N SER A 20 48.76 13.61 -42.60
CA SER A 20 47.55 13.15 -43.34
C SER A 20 47.30 11.64 -43.05
N SER A 21 46.39 10.84 -43.63
CA SER A 21 45.67 10.87 -44.92
C SER A 21 44.36 10.03 -44.90
N LEU A 22 43.54 10.19 -45.94
CA LEU A 22 42.33 9.40 -46.26
C LEU A 22 42.54 8.61 -47.57
N PRO A 23 41.60 7.71 -47.94
CA PRO A 23 40.96 7.94 -49.25
C PRO A 23 39.42 7.98 -49.25
N ARG A 24 38.92 8.75 -50.21
CA ARG A 24 37.52 8.85 -50.71
C ARG A 24 37.15 7.62 -51.57
N ALA A 25 35.96 7.46 -52.17
CA ALA A 25 34.54 7.76 -51.90
C ALA A 25 33.80 7.60 -53.26
N ARG A 26 32.48 7.33 -53.29
CA ARG A 26 31.65 7.52 -54.50
C ARG A 26 30.25 8.06 -54.17
N ARG A 27 29.71 8.88 -55.07
CA ARG A 27 28.30 9.27 -55.22
C ARG A 27 27.87 8.96 -56.65
N CYS A 28 26.57 8.85 -56.89
CA CYS A 28 25.88 9.27 -58.13
C CYS A 28 24.40 9.55 -57.81
N ASP A 29 23.69 10.17 -58.76
CA ASP A 29 22.47 10.96 -58.53
C ASP A 29 21.13 10.21 -58.71
N PRO A 30 20.01 10.79 -58.22
CA PRO A 30 18.66 10.22 -58.35
C PRO A 30 17.92 10.64 -59.64
N SER A 31 17.02 9.79 -60.14
CA SER A 31 16.01 10.14 -61.15
C SER A 31 14.81 9.17 -61.12
N GLY A 32 13.68 9.57 -61.72
CA GLY A 32 12.47 8.76 -61.90
C GLY A 32 11.25 9.22 -61.09
N ALA A 33 10.10 9.42 -61.76
CA ALA A 33 8.85 9.87 -61.15
C ALA A 33 7.60 9.44 -61.97
N GLN A 34 6.49 9.16 -61.28
CA GLN A 34 5.09 9.13 -61.79
C GLN A 34 4.14 8.95 -60.58
N SER A 35 3.25 9.92 -60.29
CA SER A 35 1.82 10.02 -60.68
C SER A 35 0.87 9.36 -59.63
N CYS A 36 -0.39 9.76 -59.42
CA CYS A 36 -1.31 10.67 -60.14
C CYS A 36 -1.82 11.85 -59.26
N ALA A 37 -2.78 12.65 -59.77
CA ALA A 37 -3.16 13.96 -59.23
C ALA A 37 -4.68 14.22 -59.09
N GLY A 38 -5.00 15.35 -58.44
CA GLY A 38 -6.31 16.02 -58.29
C GLY A 38 -6.17 17.06 -57.17
N GLN A 39 -6.20 18.40 -57.38
CA GLN A 39 -7.29 19.28 -57.85
C GLN A 39 -8.54 19.15 -56.95
N GLU A 40 -9.16 20.22 -56.44
CA GLU A 40 -9.14 21.67 -56.78
C GLU A 40 -8.48 22.52 -55.66
N ALA A 41 -7.97 23.77 -55.80
CA ALA A 41 -8.54 25.05 -56.27
C ALA A 41 -9.78 25.52 -55.44
N MET A 42 -9.99 26.80 -55.09
CA MET A 42 -9.32 28.07 -55.43
C MET A 42 -9.51 29.10 -54.26
N GLY A 43 -8.72 30.18 -54.19
CA GLY A 43 -9.11 31.39 -53.41
C GLY A 43 -7.99 32.16 -52.70
N ARG A 44 -7.32 33.10 -53.39
CA ARG A 44 -6.45 34.11 -52.74
C ARG A 44 -7.26 35.38 -52.40
N ARG A 45 -6.99 35.99 -51.24
CA ARG A 45 -6.99 37.45 -51.07
C ARG A 45 -5.97 37.88 -50.02
N THR A 46 -5.45 39.10 -50.16
CA THR A 46 -4.29 39.61 -49.44
C THR A 46 -4.63 40.86 -48.63
N SER A 47 -4.14 40.93 -47.39
CA SER A 47 -3.98 42.18 -46.63
C SER A 47 -2.76 42.07 -45.70
N ARG A 48 -2.27 43.20 -45.16
CA ARG A 48 -0.95 43.31 -44.52
C ARG A 48 -1.03 43.35 -42.98
N LEU A 49 0.14 43.13 -42.38
CA LEU A 49 0.61 43.50 -41.02
C LEU A 49 0.12 44.88 -40.52
N PRO A 50 0.17 45.21 -39.20
CA PRO A 50 1.17 44.73 -38.24
C PRO A 50 0.70 44.35 -36.82
N LEU A 51 1.67 43.98 -35.98
CA LEU A 51 1.54 43.93 -34.51
C LEU A 51 1.27 45.35 -33.95
N LEU A 52 0.61 45.39 -32.79
CA LEU A 52 0.62 46.53 -31.87
C LEU A 52 0.74 46.01 -30.43
N ALA A 53 1.50 46.72 -29.60
CA ALA A 53 1.70 46.42 -28.18
C ALA A 53 1.60 47.72 -27.37
N ALA A 54 0.82 47.70 -26.29
CA ALA A 54 0.70 48.75 -25.26
C ALA A 54 -0.27 48.25 -24.15
N PRO A 55 -0.27 48.83 -22.95
CA PRO A 55 0.90 49.18 -22.14
C PRO A 55 0.75 48.68 -20.68
N GLU A 56 1.79 48.90 -19.87
CA GLU A 56 1.67 48.81 -18.40
C GLU A 56 0.94 50.05 -17.84
N ALA A 57 0.39 49.93 -16.63
CA ALA A 57 -0.16 51.05 -15.87
C ALA A 57 0.08 50.85 -14.36
N ASP A 58 0.86 51.75 -13.76
CA ASP A 58 1.07 51.82 -12.32
C ASP A 58 -0.19 52.26 -11.57
N LEU A 59 -0.47 51.62 -10.42
CA LEU A 59 -1.26 52.22 -9.34
C LEU A 59 -0.71 51.76 -7.97
N GLN A 60 -0.48 52.73 -7.08
CA GLN A 60 0.12 52.51 -5.76
C GLN A 60 -0.88 51.93 -4.74
N PRO A 61 -0.41 51.17 -3.73
CA PRO A 61 -1.23 50.77 -2.60
C PRO A 61 -1.31 51.91 -1.55
N GLU A 62 -2.51 52.40 -1.23
CA GLU A 62 -2.70 53.28 -0.07
C GLU A 62 -2.42 52.55 1.25
N SER A 63 -1.64 53.18 2.13
CA SER A 63 -1.44 52.74 3.51
C SER A 63 -2.49 53.35 4.44
N ARG A 64 -3.23 52.54 5.20
CA ARG A 64 -3.90 52.99 6.43
C ARG A 64 -3.62 52.07 7.60
N LEU A 65 -3.11 52.66 8.67
CA LEU A 65 -2.97 52.00 9.97
C LEU A 65 -4.36 51.75 10.59
N LEU A 66 -4.49 50.68 11.35
CA LEU A 66 -5.23 50.72 12.61
C LEU A 66 -4.55 49.78 13.63
N ALA A 67 -4.68 50.11 14.91
CA ALA A 67 -3.76 49.64 15.95
C ALA A 67 -4.12 48.28 16.57
N ALA A 68 -3.13 47.63 17.17
CA ALA A 68 -3.28 46.35 17.85
C ALA A 68 -3.90 46.50 19.25
N THR A 69 -4.70 45.51 19.66
CA THR A 69 -5.00 45.21 21.07
C THR A 69 -5.00 43.69 21.29
N GLN A 70 -4.35 43.24 22.37
CA GLN A 70 -4.43 41.85 22.85
C GLN A 70 -5.35 41.77 24.07
N PRO A 71 -6.17 40.72 24.22
CA PRO A 71 -6.76 40.35 25.50
C PRO A 71 -5.81 39.43 26.29
N LYS A 72 -5.43 39.83 27.51
CA LYS A 72 -4.86 38.94 28.53
C LYS A 72 -5.96 38.28 29.37
N PRO A 73 -5.70 37.14 30.03
CA PRO A 73 -6.72 36.37 30.74
C PRO A 73 -6.91 36.78 32.23
N PRO A 74 -8.10 36.58 32.81
CA PRO A 74 -8.27 36.31 34.24
C PRO A 74 -8.00 34.81 34.54
N GLY A 75 -7.75 34.37 35.78
CA GLY A 75 -7.80 35.09 37.06
C GLY A 75 -8.55 34.22 38.08
N ASP A 76 -7.91 33.84 39.19
CA ASP A 76 -8.31 32.69 40.03
C ASP A 76 -9.06 33.08 41.32
N GLN A 77 -10.09 32.28 41.67
CA GLN A 77 -10.56 31.96 43.05
C GLN A 77 -11.17 33.06 43.98
N PRO A 78 -11.82 32.70 45.13
CA PRO A 78 -12.42 31.42 45.55
C PRO A 78 -13.95 31.54 45.95
N PRO A 79 -14.52 31.08 47.11
CA PRO A 79 -15.61 30.09 47.06
C PRO A 79 -16.96 30.46 47.74
N GLY A 80 -18.08 29.89 47.25
CA GLY A 80 -19.44 30.06 47.78
C GLY A 80 -20.18 28.76 48.15
N ARG A 81 -21.21 28.82 49.02
CA ARG A 81 -21.85 27.65 49.67
C ARG A 81 -23.16 27.15 49.01
N ARG A 82 -23.33 25.82 49.08
CA ARG A 82 -24.57 24.98 49.13
C ARG A 82 -25.94 25.62 48.85
N GLY A 83 -26.68 25.01 47.91
CA GLY A 83 -28.16 25.06 47.81
C GLY A 83 -28.73 23.69 47.40
N ARG A 84 -30.00 23.39 47.73
CA ARG A 84 -30.70 22.12 47.41
C ARG A 84 -32.13 22.40 46.93
N LEU A 85 -32.79 21.36 46.38
CA LEU A 85 -34.15 21.32 45.81
C LEU A 85 -34.20 21.79 44.33
N GLY A 86 -35.05 21.22 43.45
CA GLY A 86 -36.12 20.22 43.65
C GLY A 86 -36.31 19.22 42.50
N ARG A 87 -37.44 18.49 42.55
CA ARG A 87 -37.93 17.50 41.54
C ARG A 87 -38.68 18.28 40.43
N ALA A 88 -39.09 17.75 39.27
CA ALA A 88 -39.27 16.38 38.75
C ALA A 88 -38.97 16.40 37.20
N ALA A 89 -39.33 15.46 36.32
CA ALA A 89 -40.16 14.26 36.40
C ALA A 89 -39.68 13.17 35.43
N ALA A 90 -40.18 11.95 35.61
CA ALA A 90 -40.01 10.84 34.67
C ALA A 90 -41.38 10.38 34.17
N TRP A 91 -41.47 10.01 32.89
CA TRP A 91 -42.66 9.39 32.30
C TRP A 91 -42.28 8.07 31.64
N ALA A 92 -42.89 6.99 32.14
CA ALA A 92 -42.94 5.71 31.48
C ALA A 92 -44.38 5.46 31.02
N TRP A 93 -44.56 4.84 29.86
CA TRP A 93 -45.85 4.31 29.42
C TRP A 93 -45.69 2.89 28.88
N ALA A 94 -46.77 2.12 28.99
CA ALA A 94 -46.69 0.66 29.08
C ALA A 94 -47.30 -0.07 27.86
N TRP A 95 -47.04 -1.38 27.86
CA TRP A 95 -47.53 -2.37 26.91
C TRP A 95 -49.02 -2.70 27.13
N PRO A 96 -49.82 -2.94 26.08
CA PRO A 96 -51.06 -3.70 26.18
C PRO A 96 -50.89 -5.15 25.64
N LEU A 97 -51.23 -6.15 26.47
CA LEU A 97 -51.26 -7.58 26.11
C LEU A 97 -52.57 -7.96 25.42
N ARG A 98 -52.54 -8.98 24.54
CA ARG A 98 -53.34 -10.24 24.66
C ARG A 98 -53.12 -11.25 23.51
N ARG A 99 -53.09 -12.55 23.88
CA ARG A 99 -53.61 -13.79 23.23
C ARG A 99 -53.48 -13.94 21.69
N GLY A 100 -53.06 -15.06 21.09
CA GLY A 100 -52.72 -16.44 21.52
C GLY A 100 -52.40 -17.26 20.24
N ALA A 101 -52.27 -18.60 20.17
CA ALA A 101 -52.21 -19.70 21.14
C ALA A 101 -51.68 -20.99 20.42
N ARG A 102 -51.39 -22.08 21.16
CA ARG A 102 -50.88 -23.41 20.66
C ARG A 102 -49.41 -23.31 20.20
N GLY A 103 -48.53 -24.32 20.34
CA GLY A 103 -48.68 -25.79 20.33
C GLY A 103 -48.24 -26.29 18.94
N VAL A 104 -47.20 -27.12 18.76
CA VAL A 104 -47.01 -28.50 19.27
C VAL A 104 -45.52 -28.81 19.54
N SER A 105 -45.23 -29.86 20.32
CA SER A 105 -43.90 -30.39 20.64
C SER A 105 -43.59 -31.73 19.96
N GLY A 106 -42.30 -32.09 19.85
CA GLY A 106 -41.82 -33.41 19.42
C GLY A 106 -40.92 -33.40 18.18
N ALA A 107 -39.98 -34.33 18.00
CA ALA A 107 -39.50 -35.36 18.93
C ALA A 107 -38.04 -35.74 18.64
N ARG A 108 -37.34 -36.28 19.65
CA ARG A 108 -36.10 -37.05 19.44
C ARG A 108 -36.47 -38.47 19.01
N ARG A 109 -35.64 -39.11 18.18
CA ARG A 109 -35.52 -40.59 18.17
C ARG A 109 -34.04 -41.00 18.13
N THR A 110 -33.78 -42.14 18.75
CA THR A 110 -32.49 -42.80 18.97
C THR A 110 -32.68 -44.30 18.76
N GLY A 111 -31.59 -45.03 18.48
CA GLY A 111 -31.61 -46.46 18.13
C GLY A 111 -31.50 -46.67 16.62
N GLY A 112 -30.96 -47.78 16.13
CA GLY A 112 -30.39 -48.95 16.83
C GLY A 112 -29.39 -49.69 15.94
N CYS A 113 -28.80 -50.79 16.42
CA CYS A 113 -27.81 -51.59 15.70
C CYS A 113 -28.42 -52.86 15.07
N ASP A 114 -27.54 -53.68 14.49
CA ASP A 114 -27.74 -55.05 13.95
C ASP A 114 -28.41 -55.14 12.55
N GLY A 115 -27.99 -56.05 11.65
CA GLY A 115 -26.78 -56.90 11.68
C GLY A 115 -26.69 -57.95 10.56
N GLY A 116 -25.55 -58.04 9.86
CA GLY A 116 -25.18 -59.13 8.91
C GLY A 116 -25.73 -59.02 7.48
N GLY A 117 -25.18 -59.78 6.50
CA GLY A 117 -25.90 -59.93 5.21
C GLY A 117 -25.23 -60.46 3.92
N ARG A 118 -23.92 -60.25 3.67
CA ARG A 118 -23.14 -60.76 2.51
C ARG A 118 -23.47 -60.31 1.05
N ASP A 119 -22.40 -60.30 0.26
CA ASP A 119 -22.21 -60.56 -1.19
C ASP A 119 -22.91 -59.71 -2.28
N GLY A 120 -22.23 -59.55 -3.44
CA GLY A 120 -22.73 -58.87 -4.65
C GLY A 120 -21.92 -57.63 -5.07
N GLY A 121 -21.10 -57.73 -6.14
CA GLY A 121 -20.19 -56.67 -6.57
C GLY A 121 -20.83 -55.52 -7.37
N GLY A 122 -20.21 -54.33 -7.32
CA GLY A 122 -20.59 -53.14 -8.11
C GLY A 122 -19.49 -52.08 -8.11
N CYS A 123 -19.32 -51.36 -9.21
CA CYS A 123 -18.19 -50.45 -9.45
C CYS A 123 -18.38 -49.01 -8.91
N CYS A 124 -17.26 -48.26 -8.96
CA CYS A 124 -17.13 -46.80 -8.85
C CYS A 124 -17.06 -46.15 -7.44
N ALA A 125 -16.55 -44.91 -7.44
CA ALA A 125 -16.47 -43.98 -6.30
C ALA A 125 -15.55 -44.33 -5.10
N ARG A 126 -14.25 -44.54 -5.35
CA ARG A 126 -13.19 -44.20 -4.38
C ARG A 126 -12.31 -43.07 -4.92
N TYR A 127 -12.20 -41.96 -4.19
CA TYR A 127 -10.95 -41.21 -3.94
C TYR A 127 -11.19 -40.17 -2.84
N TRP A 128 -10.11 -39.62 -2.27
CA TRP A 128 -10.07 -38.75 -1.06
C TRP A 128 -10.46 -39.44 0.26
N GLY A 129 -9.48 -39.73 1.12
CA GLY A 129 -9.81 -40.15 2.49
C GLY A 129 -8.82 -40.92 3.38
N ARG A 130 -7.50 -40.94 3.13
CA ARG A 130 -6.43 -41.24 4.12
C ARG A 130 -5.03 -41.40 3.48
N CYS A 131 -4.07 -40.51 3.76
CA CYS A 131 -2.64 -40.87 3.89
C CYS A 131 -1.80 -39.74 4.54
N LEU A 132 -1.84 -39.60 5.87
CA LEU A 132 -0.92 -38.73 6.62
C LEU A 132 -0.46 -39.44 7.90
N ARG A 133 0.56 -40.30 7.76
CA ARG A 133 1.56 -40.72 8.78
C ARG A 133 2.30 -41.99 8.30
N ARG A 134 3.45 -41.86 7.65
CA ARG A 134 4.49 -42.90 7.64
C ARG A 134 5.89 -42.30 7.39
N ARG A 135 6.77 -42.52 8.38
CA ARG A 135 8.25 -42.54 8.34
C ARG A 135 8.95 -41.72 7.23
N ARG A 136 9.51 -40.56 7.58
CA ARG A 136 10.83 -40.18 7.04
C ARG A 136 11.88 -41.08 7.71
N ARG A 137 12.51 -41.98 6.96
CA ARG A 137 13.86 -42.46 7.28
C ARG A 137 14.88 -41.53 6.60
N GLY A 138 16.13 -41.55 7.04
CA GLY A 138 17.12 -40.53 6.72
C GLY A 138 17.45 -40.42 5.23
N LEU A 139 17.26 -39.21 4.70
CA LEU A 139 18.11 -38.64 3.66
C LEU A 139 18.62 -37.32 4.23
N SER A 140 19.94 -37.21 4.41
CA SER A 140 20.55 -35.96 4.86
C SER A 140 20.38 -34.90 3.78
N PRO A 141 19.85 -33.71 4.09
CA PRO A 141 19.87 -32.62 3.12
C PRO A 141 21.33 -32.24 2.81
N PRO A 142 21.66 -31.84 1.58
CA PRO A 142 22.97 -31.26 1.29
C PRO A 142 23.18 -30.04 2.18
N GLN A 143 24.38 -29.89 2.74
CA GLN A 143 24.74 -28.74 3.57
C GLN A 143 24.88 -27.49 2.70
N ALA A 144 23.75 -26.84 2.41
CA ALA A 144 23.73 -25.49 1.88
C ALA A 144 24.32 -24.54 2.94
N SER A 145 25.61 -24.19 2.80
CA SER A 145 26.29 -23.27 3.70
C SER A 145 25.51 -21.96 3.75
N ALA A 146 25.10 -21.53 4.95
CA ALA A 146 24.33 -20.31 5.16
C ALA A 146 25.20 -19.05 4.96
N ARG A 147 25.58 -18.77 3.71
CA ARG A 147 26.16 -17.48 3.33
C ARG A 147 25.08 -16.42 3.50
N SER A 148 25.28 -15.53 4.47
CA SER A 148 24.58 -14.25 4.51
C SER A 148 24.95 -13.49 3.23
N GLY A 149 24.01 -13.40 2.29
CA GLY A 149 24.29 -12.93 0.94
C GLY A 149 23.04 -12.46 0.23
N LEU A 150 23.21 -11.35 -0.47
CA LEU A 150 22.29 -10.84 -1.48
C LEU A 150 21.91 -11.95 -2.48
N VAL A 151 20.66 -11.98 -2.94
CA VAL A 151 20.26 -12.80 -4.10
C VAL A 151 20.92 -12.22 -5.36
N MET A 152 22.13 -12.70 -5.66
CA MET A 152 23.00 -12.16 -6.71
C MET A 152 22.35 -12.20 -8.10
N ALA A 153 22.56 -11.13 -8.87
CA ALA A 153 22.37 -11.16 -10.32
C ALA A 153 23.20 -12.29 -10.96
N THR A 154 22.70 -12.80 -12.08
CA THR A 154 23.35 -13.84 -12.90
C THR A 154 23.17 -13.49 -14.37
N ASP A 155 23.90 -14.16 -15.28
CA ASP A 155 23.78 -13.93 -16.72
C ASP A 155 22.34 -14.13 -17.25
N LYS A 156 21.52 -14.89 -16.52
CA LYS A 156 20.10 -15.12 -16.81
C LYS A 156 19.14 -14.13 -16.13
N ARG A 157 19.61 -13.39 -15.11
CA ARG A 157 18.88 -12.37 -14.34
C ARG A 157 19.78 -11.15 -14.10
N PRO A 158 19.96 -10.27 -15.09
CA PRO A 158 20.82 -9.10 -14.95
C PRO A 158 20.33 -8.08 -13.91
N PHE A 159 19.05 -8.08 -13.52
CA PHE A 159 18.49 -7.10 -12.59
C PHE A 159 18.04 -7.74 -11.27
N HIS A 160 18.44 -7.15 -10.14
CA HIS A 160 17.93 -7.51 -8.82
C HIS A 160 16.49 -7.00 -8.63
N LEU A 161 16.23 -5.77 -9.10
CA LEU A 161 14.95 -5.07 -8.98
C LEU A 161 14.47 -4.57 -10.36
N VAL A 162 13.19 -4.72 -10.65
CA VAL A 162 12.55 -4.07 -11.81
C VAL A 162 11.28 -3.33 -11.38
N VAL A 163 11.22 -2.01 -11.57
CA VAL A 163 10.04 -1.19 -11.27
C VAL A 163 9.06 -1.24 -12.43
N PHE A 164 8.04 -2.10 -12.35
CA PHE A 164 7.03 -2.23 -13.40
C PHE A 164 5.90 -1.20 -13.20
N GLY A 165 5.62 -0.43 -14.24
CA GLY A 165 4.73 0.73 -14.14
C GLY A 165 5.44 2.00 -13.67
N ALA A 166 6.77 2.08 -13.81
CA ALA A 166 7.59 3.23 -13.39
C ALA A 166 7.11 4.59 -13.94
N SER A 167 6.51 4.63 -15.15
CA SER A 167 5.90 5.85 -15.72
C SER A 167 4.49 6.17 -15.21
N GLY A 168 3.97 5.42 -14.23
CA GLY A 168 2.73 5.73 -13.51
C GLY A 168 2.95 6.77 -12.42
N PHE A 169 1.88 7.22 -11.75
CA PHE A 169 2.01 8.26 -10.71
C PHE A 169 2.85 7.76 -9.52
N THR A 170 2.41 6.74 -8.78
CA THR A 170 3.20 6.16 -7.69
C THR A 170 4.51 5.51 -8.17
N GLY A 171 4.51 4.96 -9.38
CA GLY A 171 5.71 4.36 -9.99
C GLY A 171 6.88 5.33 -10.15
N GLN A 172 6.62 6.64 -10.36
CA GLN A 172 7.67 7.67 -10.37
C GLN A 172 8.35 7.80 -9.00
N PHE A 173 7.58 7.85 -7.92
CA PHE A 173 8.13 7.93 -6.56
C PHE A 173 8.83 6.64 -6.13
N VAL A 174 8.35 5.46 -6.55
CA VAL A 174 9.07 4.18 -6.35
C VAL A 174 10.39 4.17 -7.12
N THR A 175 10.42 4.71 -8.34
CA THR A 175 11.67 4.86 -9.13
C THR A 175 12.66 5.80 -8.45
N GLU A 176 12.18 6.93 -7.90
CA GLU A 176 12.98 7.86 -7.11
C GLU A 176 13.55 7.20 -5.84
N GLU A 177 12.74 6.43 -5.11
CA GLU A 177 13.17 5.74 -3.89
C GLU A 177 14.18 4.62 -4.17
N VAL A 178 14.02 3.83 -5.24
CA VAL A 178 15.05 2.85 -5.64
C VAL A 178 16.36 3.55 -6.03
N ALA A 179 16.29 4.70 -6.70
CA ALA A 179 17.46 5.51 -7.05
C ALA A 179 18.16 6.15 -5.84
N ARG A 180 17.39 6.51 -4.81
CA ARG A 180 17.86 6.98 -3.48
C ARG A 180 18.51 5.83 -2.69
N GLU A 181 17.92 4.65 -2.70
CA GLU A 181 18.43 3.44 -2.02
C GLU A 181 19.79 2.95 -2.59
N GLN A 182 20.15 3.36 -3.82
CA GLN A 182 21.50 3.15 -4.37
C GLN A 182 22.57 4.13 -3.86
N LEU A 183 22.20 5.18 -3.11
CA LEU A 183 23.13 6.15 -2.52
C LEU A 183 23.58 5.79 -1.09
N ASP A 184 23.07 4.69 -0.51
CA ASP A 184 23.33 4.36 0.88
C ASP A 184 24.83 4.08 1.16
N PRO A 185 25.52 4.86 2.02
CA PRO A 185 26.96 4.67 2.25
C PRO A 185 27.33 3.34 2.91
N GLY A 186 26.37 2.64 3.55
CA GLY A 186 26.59 1.32 4.14
C GLY A 186 26.59 0.17 3.11
N ARG A 187 26.39 0.45 1.82
CA ARG A 187 26.19 -0.54 0.75
C ARG A 187 27.48 -0.79 -0.04
N SER A 188 28.05 -1.98 0.10
CA SER A 188 29.31 -2.38 -0.55
C SER A 188 29.28 -2.44 -2.09
N SER A 189 28.09 -2.52 -2.70
CA SER A 189 27.92 -2.57 -4.17
C SER A 189 26.54 -2.06 -4.60
N ARG A 190 26.50 -1.28 -5.70
CA ARG A 190 25.24 -0.90 -6.35
C ARG A 190 24.51 -2.17 -6.84
N LEU A 191 23.17 -2.15 -6.80
CA LEU A 191 22.36 -3.20 -7.40
C LEU A 191 22.03 -2.83 -8.84
N PRO A 192 22.36 -3.66 -9.84
CA PRO A 192 21.71 -3.64 -11.15
C PRO A 192 20.18 -3.66 -11.01
N TRP A 193 19.51 -2.67 -11.60
CA TRP A 193 18.05 -2.54 -11.61
C TRP A 193 17.55 -1.89 -12.90
N ALA A 194 16.24 -2.03 -13.17
CA ALA A 194 15.61 -1.46 -14.35
C ALA A 194 14.24 -0.81 -14.05
N VAL A 195 13.82 0.08 -14.93
CA VAL A 195 12.45 0.59 -15.03
C VAL A 195 11.72 -0.08 -16.18
N ALA A 196 10.45 -0.45 -15.99
CA ALA A 196 9.66 -1.16 -16.98
C ALA A 196 8.29 -0.54 -17.24
N GLY A 197 7.89 -0.51 -18.51
CA GLY A 197 6.61 0.05 -18.96
C GLY A 197 6.51 0.23 -20.47
N ARG A 198 5.43 0.85 -20.92
CA ARG A 198 4.98 0.81 -22.34
C ARG A 198 5.62 1.80 -23.31
N CYS A 199 6.41 2.75 -22.82
CA CYS A 199 6.83 3.93 -23.59
C CYS A 199 8.20 4.39 -23.10
N ARG A 200 9.24 4.18 -23.92
CA ARG A 200 10.65 4.38 -23.56
C ARG A 200 10.92 5.83 -23.14
N GLU A 201 10.33 6.75 -23.88
CA GLU A 201 10.45 8.19 -23.78
C GLU A 201 9.79 8.71 -22.49
N LYS A 202 8.81 7.98 -21.93
CA LYS A 202 8.27 8.29 -20.60
C LYS A 202 9.15 7.74 -19.50
N LEU A 203 9.72 6.54 -19.66
CA LEU A 203 10.63 5.94 -18.68
C LEU A 203 11.93 6.77 -18.55
N GLN A 204 12.51 7.22 -19.67
CA GLN A 204 13.66 8.14 -19.69
C GLN A 204 13.36 9.43 -18.91
N ARG A 205 12.20 10.09 -19.16
CA ARG A 205 11.76 11.26 -18.40
C ARG A 205 11.48 11.04 -16.91
N VAL A 206 11.28 9.80 -16.46
CA VAL A 206 11.26 9.50 -15.01
C VAL A 206 12.69 9.44 -14.46
N LEU A 207 13.60 8.77 -15.17
CA LEU A 207 15.02 8.70 -14.79
C LEU A 207 15.67 10.08 -14.78
N GLU A 208 15.41 10.93 -15.77
CA GLU A 208 15.87 12.32 -15.85
C GLU A 208 15.40 13.17 -14.64
N LYS A 209 14.13 13.04 -14.24
CA LYS A 209 13.59 13.74 -13.05
C LYS A 209 14.21 13.23 -11.75
N ALA A 210 14.36 11.91 -11.61
CA ALA A 210 15.02 11.31 -10.45
C ALA A 210 16.51 11.68 -10.39
N ALA A 211 17.19 11.73 -11.54
CA ALA A 211 18.57 12.21 -11.69
C ALA A 211 18.70 13.66 -11.20
N GLN A 212 17.83 14.56 -11.68
CA GLN A 212 17.83 15.97 -11.27
C GLN A 212 17.55 16.12 -9.77
N LYS A 213 16.49 15.49 -9.25
CA LYS A 213 16.05 15.61 -7.85
C LYS A 213 17.01 14.99 -6.84
N LEU A 214 17.81 14.00 -7.24
CA LEU A 214 18.81 13.34 -6.39
C LEU A 214 20.26 13.80 -6.67
N GLY A 215 20.49 14.76 -7.58
CA GLY A 215 21.84 15.21 -7.95
C GLY A 215 22.68 14.13 -8.66
N ARG A 216 22.06 13.18 -9.37
CA ARG A 216 22.68 12.00 -9.97
C ARG A 216 22.64 12.03 -11.52
N PRO A 217 23.46 12.85 -12.20
CA PRO A 217 23.38 13.00 -13.67
C PRO A 217 23.63 11.69 -14.44
N THR A 218 24.38 10.74 -13.88
CA THR A 218 24.65 9.42 -14.49
C THR A 218 23.50 8.42 -14.36
N LEU A 219 22.43 8.71 -13.61
CA LEU A 219 21.39 7.72 -13.31
C LEU A 219 20.76 7.12 -14.58
N SER A 220 20.53 7.92 -15.62
CA SER A 220 19.90 7.46 -16.86
C SER A 220 20.76 6.52 -17.72
N SER A 221 22.07 6.42 -17.48
CA SER A 221 22.95 5.43 -18.12
C SER A 221 23.26 4.22 -17.22
N GLU A 222 22.96 4.30 -15.92
CA GLU A 222 23.12 3.19 -14.96
C GLU A 222 21.92 2.24 -14.89
N VAL A 223 20.74 2.67 -15.33
CA VAL A 223 19.46 1.98 -15.09
C VAL A 223 18.93 1.35 -16.37
N GLY A 224 18.60 0.06 -16.32
CA GLY A 224 17.99 -0.65 -17.46
C GLY A 224 16.60 -0.12 -17.81
N ILE A 225 16.22 -0.21 -19.08
CA ILE A 225 14.87 0.17 -19.55
C ILE A 225 14.26 -1.01 -20.31
N ILE A 226 13.20 -1.59 -19.74
CA ILE A 226 12.47 -2.74 -20.31
C ILE A 226 11.12 -2.25 -20.87
N ILE A 227 10.86 -2.52 -22.15
CA ILE A 227 9.55 -2.24 -22.75
C ILE A 227 8.62 -3.41 -22.43
N CYS A 228 7.54 -3.13 -21.68
CA CYS A 228 6.58 -4.13 -21.24
C CYS A 228 5.16 -3.55 -21.20
N ASP A 229 4.21 -4.29 -21.76
CA ASP A 229 2.77 -3.97 -21.76
C ASP A 229 1.98 -5.12 -21.11
N ILE A 230 1.13 -4.79 -20.15
CA ILE A 230 0.26 -5.73 -19.45
C ILE A 230 -0.68 -6.52 -20.39
N SER A 231 -0.98 -5.96 -21.57
CA SER A 231 -1.78 -6.60 -22.62
C SER A 231 -1.00 -7.58 -23.51
N ASN A 232 0.33 -7.64 -23.39
CA ASN A 232 1.20 -8.56 -24.13
C ASN A 232 1.91 -9.52 -23.15
N PRO A 233 1.40 -10.77 -22.98
CA PRO A 233 1.98 -11.77 -22.08
C PRO A 233 3.47 -12.04 -22.31
N ALA A 234 3.92 -12.13 -23.56
CA ALA A 234 5.34 -12.37 -23.86
C ALA A 234 6.23 -11.23 -23.32
N SER A 235 5.76 -9.99 -23.31
CA SER A 235 6.51 -8.87 -22.72
C SER A 235 6.56 -8.90 -21.20
N LEU A 236 5.58 -9.53 -20.53
CA LEU A 236 5.61 -9.80 -19.09
C LEU A 236 6.60 -10.93 -18.77
N ASP A 237 6.65 -11.97 -19.61
CA ASP A 237 7.61 -13.07 -19.49
C ASP A 237 9.05 -12.58 -19.67
N GLU A 238 9.34 -11.80 -20.72
CA GLU A 238 10.68 -11.24 -20.94
C GLU A 238 11.13 -10.28 -19.83
N MET A 239 10.21 -9.48 -19.26
CA MET A 239 10.50 -8.67 -18.08
C MET A 239 10.78 -9.55 -16.85
N ALA A 240 9.95 -10.57 -16.61
CA ALA A 240 10.09 -11.44 -15.45
C ALA A 240 11.39 -12.24 -15.48
N LYS A 241 11.78 -12.80 -16.63
CA LYS A 241 13.03 -13.56 -16.83
C LYS A 241 14.26 -12.77 -16.38
N GLN A 242 14.32 -11.47 -16.68
CA GLN A 242 15.49 -10.62 -16.42
C GLN A 242 15.64 -10.17 -14.95
N ALA A 243 14.60 -10.36 -14.12
CA ALA A 243 14.52 -9.83 -12.75
C ALA A 243 14.70 -10.92 -11.69
N ALA A 244 15.24 -10.58 -10.52
CA ALA A 244 15.06 -11.37 -9.29
C ALA A 244 13.75 -11.00 -8.56
N VAL A 245 13.45 -9.70 -8.48
CA VAL A 245 12.20 -9.15 -7.90
C VAL A 245 11.58 -8.10 -8.82
N VAL A 246 10.29 -8.22 -9.10
CA VAL A 246 9.48 -7.18 -9.76
C VAL A 246 8.73 -6.36 -8.71
N LEU A 247 8.86 -5.04 -8.78
CA LEU A 247 8.09 -4.07 -7.99
C LEU A 247 6.91 -3.59 -8.83
N ASN A 248 5.76 -4.23 -8.67
CA ASN A 248 4.56 -3.98 -9.46
C ASN A 248 3.80 -2.76 -8.97
N CYS A 249 3.77 -1.70 -9.77
CA CYS A 249 3.01 -0.47 -9.53
C CYS A 249 1.77 -0.33 -10.45
N VAL A 250 1.39 -1.38 -11.20
CA VAL A 250 0.33 -1.32 -12.22
C VAL A 250 -1.04 -1.66 -11.64
N GLY A 251 -1.70 -0.64 -11.09
CA GLY A 251 -3.09 -0.70 -10.62
C GLY A 251 -4.14 -0.21 -11.65
N PRO A 252 -5.45 -0.52 -11.44
CA PRO A 252 -6.00 -1.31 -10.35
C PRO A 252 -5.67 -2.81 -10.48
N TYR A 253 -5.24 -3.41 -9.39
CA TYR A 253 -4.63 -4.75 -9.37
C TYR A 253 -5.64 -5.86 -9.67
N ARG A 254 -6.93 -5.64 -9.42
CA ARG A 254 -7.96 -6.61 -9.83
C ARG A 254 -7.99 -6.89 -11.33
N PHE A 255 -7.64 -5.91 -12.16
CA PHE A 255 -7.61 -6.06 -13.61
C PHE A 255 -6.22 -6.39 -14.14
N TYR A 256 -5.17 -5.83 -13.52
CA TYR A 256 -3.82 -5.84 -14.07
C TYR A 256 -2.77 -6.56 -13.20
N GLY A 257 -3.10 -6.97 -11.97
CA GLY A 257 -2.15 -7.62 -11.07
C GLY A 257 -1.92 -9.10 -11.37
N GLU A 258 -2.97 -9.85 -11.75
CA GLU A 258 -2.86 -11.31 -11.92
C GLU A 258 -1.92 -11.74 -13.07
N PRO A 259 -1.91 -11.09 -14.26
CA PRO A 259 -0.96 -11.45 -15.31
C PRO A 259 0.51 -11.26 -14.87
N VAL A 260 0.81 -10.22 -14.07
CA VAL A 260 2.15 -9.99 -13.53
C VAL A 260 2.55 -11.09 -12.54
N VAL A 261 1.65 -11.44 -11.61
CA VAL A 261 1.88 -12.52 -10.63
C VAL A 261 2.10 -13.86 -11.34
N LYS A 262 1.29 -14.18 -12.35
CA LYS A 262 1.44 -15.40 -13.17
C LYS A 262 2.80 -15.45 -13.86
N ALA A 263 3.17 -14.42 -14.63
CA ALA A 263 4.44 -14.36 -15.35
C ALA A 263 5.64 -14.42 -14.39
N CYS A 264 5.58 -13.77 -13.23
CA CYS A 264 6.63 -13.86 -12.22
C CYS A 264 6.82 -15.30 -11.72
N ILE A 265 5.75 -15.99 -11.33
CA ILE A 265 5.83 -17.37 -10.81
C ILE A 265 6.33 -18.34 -11.89
N GLU A 266 5.80 -18.25 -13.10
CA GLU A 266 6.16 -19.17 -14.19
C GLU A 266 7.64 -19.05 -14.56
N ASN A 267 8.18 -17.83 -14.61
CA ASN A 267 9.59 -17.54 -14.89
C ASN A 267 10.50 -17.56 -13.65
N GLY A 268 10.02 -17.93 -12.45
CA GLY A 268 10.86 -18.09 -11.26
C GLY A 268 11.33 -16.78 -10.62
N THR A 269 10.50 -15.74 -10.67
CA THR A 269 10.77 -14.37 -10.23
C THR A 269 9.85 -14.02 -9.05
N SER A 270 10.37 -13.29 -8.05
CA SER A 270 9.55 -12.80 -6.94
C SER A 270 8.83 -11.50 -7.30
N CYS A 271 7.70 -11.20 -6.66
CA CYS A 271 6.90 -10.01 -6.95
C CYS A 271 6.43 -9.33 -5.65
N ILE A 272 6.54 -8.01 -5.62
CA ILE A 272 6.04 -7.16 -4.55
C ILE A 272 5.08 -6.14 -5.15
N ASP A 273 3.93 -5.92 -4.51
CA ASP A 273 2.94 -4.92 -4.90
C ASP A 273 2.56 -3.99 -3.74
N ILE A 274 1.92 -2.87 -4.09
CA ILE A 274 1.33 -1.90 -3.14
C ILE A 274 -0.21 -1.95 -3.19
N CYS A 275 -0.79 -3.15 -3.31
CA CYS A 275 -2.22 -3.32 -3.50
C CYS A 275 -3.03 -3.16 -2.21
N GLY A 276 -3.94 -2.20 -2.18
CA GLY A 276 -4.98 -2.03 -1.15
C GLY A 276 -6.30 -2.76 -1.40
N GLU A 277 -6.37 -3.76 -2.30
CA GLU A 277 -7.62 -4.46 -2.67
C GLU A 277 -7.73 -5.88 -2.06
N PRO A 278 -8.49 -6.11 -0.97
CA PRO A 278 -8.65 -7.44 -0.35
C PRO A 278 -9.06 -8.57 -1.29
N GLN A 279 -9.87 -8.26 -2.32
CA GLN A 279 -10.31 -9.24 -3.31
C GLN A 279 -9.18 -9.75 -4.19
N PHE A 280 -8.23 -8.88 -4.59
CA PHE A 280 -7.05 -9.30 -5.32
C PHE A 280 -6.09 -10.08 -4.41
N LEU A 281 -5.79 -9.51 -3.24
CA LEU A 281 -4.83 -10.07 -2.26
C LEU A 281 -5.22 -11.48 -1.81
N GLU A 282 -6.50 -11.72 -1.53
CA GLU A 282 -7.00 -13.04 -1.17
C GLU A 282 -7.04 -13.96 -2.39
N LEU A 283 -7.44 -13.49 -3.58
CA LEU A 283 -7.50 -14.31 -4.79
C LEU A 283 -6.11 -14.82 -5.22
N MET A 284 -5.07 -13.99 -5.12
CA MET A 284 -3.71 -14.40 -5.46
C MET A 284 -3.22 -15.51 -4.53
N TYR A 285 -3.52 -15.40 -3.22
CA TYR A 285 -3.23 -16.48 -2.27
C TYR A 285 -3.93 -17.78 -2.67
N TRP A 286 -5.24 -17.74 -2.96
CA TRP A 286 -6.02 -18.94 -3.33
C TRP A 286 -5.63 -19.58 -4.67
N LYS A 287 -5.09 -18.81 -5.61
CA LYS A 287 -4.69 -19.32 -6.94
C LYS A 287 -3.23 -19.76 -7.01
N TYR A 288 -2.34 -19.13 -6.24
CA TYR A 288 -0.92 -19.14 -6.53
C TYR A 288 0.00 -19.45 -5.34
N HIS A 289 -0.50 -19.58 -4.10
CA HIS A 289 0.38 -19.85 -2.94
C HIS A 289 1.20 -21.14 -3.12
N GLU A 290 0.57 -22.24 -3.51
CA GLU A 290 1.24 -23.53 -3.74
C GLU A 290 2.25 -23.44 -4.89
N LYS A 291 1.84 -22.91 -6.06
CA LYS A 291 2.73 -22.75 -7.23
C LYS A 291 3.93 -21.83 -6.99
N ALA A 292 3.74 -20.76 -6.22
CA ALA A 292 4.83 -19.88 -5.82
C ALA A 292 5.82 -20.60 -4.89
N ALA A 293 5.33 -21.49 -4.02
CA ALA A 293 6.17 -22.30 -3.15
C ALA A 293 6.92 -23.42 -3.91
N GLU A 294 6.25 -24.12 -4.84
CA GLU A 294 6.89 -25.08 -5.76
C GLU A 294 8.03 -24.46 -6.57
N LYS A 295 7.90 -23.17 -6.91
CA LYS A 295 8.91 -22.37 -7.62
C LYS A 295 9.94 -21.69 -6.71
N GLY A 296 9.76 -21.74 -5.39
CA GLY A 296 10.63 -21.06 -4.41
C GLY A 296 10.59 -19.52 -4.45
N VAL A 297 9.56 -18.92 -5.04
CA VAL A 297 9.43 -17.46 -5.23
C VAL A 297 8.49 -16.83 -4.21
N TYR A 298 8.67 -15.54 -3.91
CA TYR A 298 7.86 -14.82 -2.95
C TYR A 298 6.94 -13.82 -3.67
N ILE A 299 5.64 -13.91 -3.42
CA ILE A 299 4.64 -12.95 -3.89
C ILE A 299 4.07 -12.24 -2.67
N ILE A 300 4.49 -11.00 -2.42
CA ILE A 300 4.18 -10.28 -1.17
C ILE A 300 3.34 -9.03 -1.49
N GLY A 301 2.04 -9.15 -1.27
CA GLY A 301 1.09 -8.07 -1.54
C GLY A 301 1.01 -7.04 -0.43
N SER A 302 0.51 -5.84 -0.76
CA SER A 302 0.28 -4.72 0.17
C SER A 302 1.54 -4.19 0.88
N CYS A 303 2.70 -4.24 0.22
CA CYS A 303 3.94 -3.66 0.73
C CYS A 303 4.01 -2.13 0.56
N GLY A 304 2.92 -1.43 0.86
CA GLY A 304 2.83 0.03 0.89
C GLY A 304 2.23 0.50 2.21
N PHE A 305 1.92 1.80 2.31
CA PHE A 305 1.19 2.33 3.45
C PHE A 305 -0.15 1.60 3.68
N ASP A 306 -0.80 1.17 2.59
CA ASP A 306 -2.07 0.43 2.59
C ASP A 306 -2.10 -0.88 3.41
N SER A 307 -0.96 -1.35 3.96
CA SER A 307 -0.95 -2.29 5.10
C SER A 307 0.34 -2.38 5.93
N ILE A 308 1.53 -1.98 5.46
CA ILE A 308 2.79 -2.20 6.22
C ILE A 308 2.77 -1.60 7.64
N PRO A 309 2.36 -0.32 7.84
CA PRO A 309 2.25 0.26 9.18
C PRO A 309 1.29 -0.51 10.09
N ALA A 310 0.15 -0.97 9.57
CA ALA A 310 -0.85 -1.73 10.31
C ALA A 310 -0.36 -3.14 10.70
N ASP A 311 0.20 -3.87 9.75
CA ASP A 311 0.59 -5.28 9.90
C ASP A 311 1.86 -5.43 10.73
N LEU A 312 2.90 -4.64 10.42
CA LEU A 312 4.10 -4.61 11.26
C LEU A 312 3.86 -3.89 12.59
N GLY A 313 2.94 -2.93 12.65
CA GLY A 313 2.54 -2.26 13.90
C GLY A 313 2.00 -3.24 14.92
N VAL A 314 1.09 -4.15 14.52
CA VAL A 314 0.59 -5.23 15.39
C VAL A 314 1.71 -6.18 15.84
N LEU A 315 2.68 -6.49 14.96
CA LEU A 315 3.83 -7.33 15.34
C LEU A 315 4.80 -6.61 16.29
N TYR A 316 4.99 -5.30 16.14
CA TYR A 316 5.73 -4.46 17.06
C TYR A 316 5.03 -4.37 18.42
N THR A 317 3.72 -4.10 18.46
CA THR A 317 2.92 -4.13 19.70
C THR A 317 3.07 -5.47 20.43
N LYS A 318 3.12 -6.58 19.67
CA LYS A 318 3.32 -7.93 20.20
C LYS A 318 4.72 -8.15 20.75
N SER A 319 5.78 -7.63 20.11
CA SER A 319 7.16 -7.79 20.57
C SER A 319 7.55 -6.87 21.72
N LYS A 320 6.76 -5.82 21.99
CA LYS A 320 6.96 -4.89 23.13
C LYS A 320 6.09 -5.19 24.36
N MET A 321 5.08 -6.06 24.26
CA MET A 321 4.30 -6.50 25.42
C MET A 321 5.01 -7.66 26.14
N ASN A 322 5.25 -7.52 27.45
CA ASN A 322 5.85 -8.58 28.27
C ASN A 322 4.81 -9.68 28.65
N GLY A 323 4.29 -10.39 27.65
CA GLY A 323 3.27 -11.41 27.86
C GLY A 323 2.49 -11.75 26.59
N THR A 324 1.24 -12.21 26.75
CA THR A 324 0.39 -12.60 25.61
C THR A 324 -0.54 -11.47 25.21
N LEU A 325 -0.19 -10.76 24.13
CA LEU A 325 -1.09 -9.84 23.44
C LEU A 325 -2.25 -10.61 22.78
N THR A 326 -3.50 -10.26 23.08
CA THR A 326 -4.69 -10.97 22.59
C THR A 326 -5.62 -10.12 21.72
N ALA A 327 -5.59 -8.79 21.87
CA ALA A 327 -6.37 -7.87 21.04
C ALA A 327 -5.64 -6.56 20.80
N VAL A 328 -5.85 -5.95 19.63
CA VAL A 328 -5.36 -4.61 19.25
C VAL A 328 -6.45 -3.84 18.51
N GLU A 329 -6.66 -2.59 18.91
CA GLU A 329 -7.35 -1.59 18.10
C GLU A 329 -6.33 -0.57 17.54
N SER A 330 -6.30 -0.37 16.22
CA SER A 330 -5.46 0.66 15.59
C SER A 330 -6.28 1.86 15.11
N PHE A 331 -5.69 3.04 15.22
CA PHE A 331 -6.30 4.33 14.89
C PHE A 331 -5.36 5.14 14.00
N LEU A 332 -5.71 5.28 12.73
CA LEU A 332 -5.00 6.14 11.79
C LEU A 332 -5.47 7.59 11.94
N THR A 333 -4.53 8.50 12.20
CA THR A 333 -4.67 9.94 11.95
C THR A 333 -3.80 10.31 10.75
N VAL A 334 -4.37 11.05 9.79
CA VAL A 334 -3.61 11.72 8.73
C VAL A 334 -3.54 13.20 9.08
N HIS A 335 -2.35 13.78 9.01
CA HIS A 335 -2.10 15.21 9.21
C HIS A 335 -1.77 15.84 7.87
N SER A 336 -2.27 17.05 7.61
CA SER A 336 -2.03 17.80 6.37
C SER A 336 -1.79 19.28 6.67
N GLY A 337 -0.93 19.91 5.87
CA GLY A 337 -0.68 21.35 5.92
C GLY A 337 -1.86 22.22 5.47
N PRO A 338 -1.66 23.55 5.40
CA PRO A 338 -2.73 24.50 5.02
C PRO A 338 -3.25 24.29 3.58
N GLU A 339 -2.43 23.74 2.70
CA GLU A 339 -2.79 23.35 1.33
C GLU A 339 -3.70 22.10 1.26
N GLY A 340 -4.05 21.51 2.41
CA GLY A 340 -4.90 20.32 2.54
C GLY A 340 -4.26 19.02 2.04
N LEU A 341 -5.09 18.00 1.86
CA LEU A 341 -4.70 16.66 1.39
C LEU A 341 -5.21 16.42 -0.04
N CYS A 342 -4.36 15.88 -0.91
CA CYS A 342 -4.71 15.47 -2.27
C CYS A 342 -4.13 14.09 -2.59
N ILE A 343 -4.91 13.23 -3.24
CA ILE A 343 -4.54 11.85 -3.58
C ILE A 343 -4.73 11.65 -5.10
N HIS A 344 -3.86 10.87 -5.75
CA HIS A 344 -3.98 10.59 -7.19
C HIS A 344 -5.19 9.66 -7.50
N ASP A 345 -5.81 9.85 -8.67
CA ASP A 345 -7.06 9.19 -9.07
C ASP A 345 -6.99 7.64 -9.15
N GLY A 346 -5.80 7.06 -9.13
CA GLY A 346 -5.59 5.60 -9.06
C GLY A 346 -6.20 4.96 -7.81
N THR A 347 -6.09 5.64 -6.67
CA THR A 347 -6.70 5.19 -5.40
C THR A 347 -8.22 5.35 -5.45
N TRP A 348 -8.72 6.44 -6.05
CA TRP A 348 -10.16 6.66 -6.28
C TRP A 348 -10.79 5.59 -7.19
N LYS A 349 -10.14 5.27 -8.32
CA LYS A 349 -10.53 4.16 -9.21
C LYS A 349 -10.64 2.84 -8.43
N SER A 350 -9.63 2.54 -7.62
CA SER A 350 -9.58 1.33 -6.79
C SER A 350 -10.72 1.29 -5.76
N ALA A 351 -11.08 2.43 -5.17
CA ALA A 351 -12.25 2.55 -4.30
C ALA A 351 -13.58 2.33 -5.07
N VAL A 352 -13.80 2.99 -6.21
CA VAL A 352 -15.02 2.83 -7.03
C VAL A 352 -15.25 1.38 -7.44
N TYR A 353 -14.19 0.68 -7.89
CA TYR A 353 -14.29 -0.74 -8.25
C TYR A 353 -14.32 -1.68 -7.03
N GLY A 354 -13.71 -1.31 -5.90
CA GLY A 354 -13.77 -2.03 -4.62
C GLY A 354 -15.19 -2.07 -4.04
N PHE A 355 -15.79 -0.90 -3.87
CA PHE A 355 -17.17 -0.78 -3.37
C PHE A 355 -18.20 -1.33 -4.37
N GLY A 356 -17.98 -1.15 -5.67
CA GLY A 356 -18.84 -1.66 -6.73
C GLY A 356 -18.90 -3.18 -6.90
N ASP A 357 -18.12 -3.95 -6.14
CA ASP A 357 -17.96 -5.40 -6.32
C ASP A 357 -17.86 -6.20 -5.00
N GLN A 358 -18.21 -5.62 -3.85
CA GLN A 358 -18.12 -6.31 -2.54
C GLN A 358 -18.82 -7.69 -2.49
N SER A 359 -19.74 -7.96 -3.43
CA SER A 359 -20.37 -9.28 -3.58
C SER A 359 -19.36 -10.39 -3.91
N ASN A 360 -18.35 -10.11 -4.76
CA ASN A 360 -17.40 -11.12 -5.20
C ASN A 360 -16.35 -11.44 -4.12
N LEU A 361 -15.90 -10.45 -3.33
CA LEU A 361 -15.13 -10.70 -2.10
C LEU A 361 -15.89 -11.60 -1.11
N LYS A 362 -17.21 -11.38 -0.94
CA LYS A 362 -18.07 -12.23 -0.09
C LYS A 362 -18.19 -13.65 -0.65
N LYS A 363 -18.32 -13.83 -1.98
CA LYS A 363 -18.31 -15.16 -2.63
C LYS A 363 -16.97 -15.87 -2.46
N LEU A 364 -15.84 -15.17 -2.68
CA LEU A 364 -14.48 -15.70 -2.56
C LEU A 364 -14.23 -16.26 -1.15
N ARG A 365 -14.53 -15.46 -0.12
CA ARG A 365 -14.39 -15.88 1.29
C ARG A 365 -15.28 -17.05 1.68
N LYS A 366 -16.47 -17.17 1.08
CA LYS A 366 -17.33 -18.38 1.23
C LYS A 366 -16.71 -19.59 0.53
N LYS A 367 -16.26 -19.46 -0.72
CA LYS A 367 -15.67 -20.56 -1.50
C LYS A 367 -14.36 -21.09 -0.87
N ALA A 368 -13.56 -20.22 -0.27
CA ALA A 368 -12.33 -20.60 0.43
C ALA A 368 -12.56 -21.45 1.70
N ASN A 369 -13.78 -21.45 2.26
CA ASN A 369 -14.22 -22.25 3.42
C ASN A 369 -13.22 -22.29 4.60
N LEU A 370 -12.50 -21.19 4.84
CA LEU A 370 -11.46 -21.11 5.86
C LEU A 370 -12.03 -21.29 7.26
N LYS A 371 -11.49 -22.25 8.02
CA LYS A 371 -11.64 -22.32 9.49
C LYS A 371 -11.32 -20.94 10.09
N PRO A 372 -12.13 -20.39 11.01
CA PRO A 372 -11.79 -19.16 11.71
C PRO A 372 -10.42 -19.26 12.37
N VAL A 373 -9.66 -18.15 12.41
CA VAL A 373 -8.49 -18.04 13.29
C VAL A 373 -9.01 -18.11 14.73
N PRO A 374 -8.37 -18.87 15.65
CA PRO A 374 -8.80 -18.94 17.04
C PRO A 374 -8.89 -17.58 17.71
N ILE A 375 -9.77 -17.49 18.71
CA ILE A 375 -9.92 -16.31 19.57
C ILE A 375 -9.31 -16.68 20.92
N ILE A 376 -8.28 -15.94 21.32
CA ILE A 376 -7.64 -16.07 22.64
C ILE A 376 -8.10 -14.89 23.50
N GLY A 377 -8.48 -15.17 24.75
CA GLY A 377 -9.03 -14.17 25.66
C GLY A 377 -10.45 -13.69 25.26
N PRO A 378 -10.94 -12.59 25.83
CA PRO A 378 -12.27 -12.06 25.51
C PRO A 378 -12.34 -11.60 24.05
N LYS A 379 -13.50 -11.84 23.43
CA LYS A 379 -13.78 -11.38 22.06
C LYS A 379 -13.72 -9.85 21.98
N LEU A 380 -12.87 -9.32 21.10
CA LEU A 380 -12.69 -7.89 20.85
C LEU A 380 -14.03 -7.25 20.46
N LYS A 381 -14.54 -6.38 21.34
CA LYS A 381 -15.74 -5.58 21.12
C LYS A 381 -15.42 -4.44 20.16
N ARG A 382 -15.77 -4.61 18.88
CA ARG A 382 -15.67 -3.54 17.88
C ARG A 382 -16.51 -2.34 18.31
N ARG A 383 -15.98 -1.14 18.09
CA ARG A 383 -16.68 0.13 18.31
C ARG A 383 -17.82 0.30 17.29
N TRP A 384 -18.76 1.19 17.62
CA TRP A 384 -19.87 1.53 16.71
C TRP A 384 -19.37 2.28 15.47
N LEU A 385 -20.22 2.42 14.45
CA LEU A 385 -19.86 2.99 13.13
C LEU A 385 -19.25 4.40 13.22
N ILE A 386 -19.66 5.18 14.23
CA ILE A 386 -19.06 6.45 14.64
C ILE A 386 -18.75 6.31 16.13
N SER A 387 -17.50 6.47 16.54
CA SER A 387 -17.12 6.35 17.96
C SER A 387 -16.13 7.43 18.35
N TYR A 388 -16.32 8.06 19.50
CA TYR A 388 -15.35 9.04 20.01
C TYR A 388 -14.26 8.32 20.81
N CYS A 389 -13.01 8.40 20.35
CA CYS A 389 -11.84 7.94 21.06
C CYS A 389 -11.36 9.07 21.99
N ARG A 390 -11.56 8.89 23.29
CA ARG A 390 -11.16 9.87 24.33
C ARG A 390 -9.65 10.04 24.39
N GLU A 391 -8.96 8.92 24.21
CA GLU A 391 -7.51 8.77 24.23
C GLU A 391 -6.80 9.54 23.11
N LEU A 392 -7.51 9.86 22.03
CA LEU A 392 -7.01 10.61 20.87
C LEU A 392 -7.82 11.90 20.59
N ASN A 393 -8.73 12.30 21.49
CA ASN A 393 -9.65 13.44 21.35
C ASN A 393 -10.29 13.56 19.94
N SER A 394 -10.79 12.44 19.39
CA SER A 394 -11.23 12.39 18.00
C SER A 394 -12.41 11.46 17.80
N TYR A 395 -13.28 11.79 16.83
CA TYR A 395 -14.22 10.81 16.29
C TYR A 395 -13.49 9.89 15.30
N SER A 396 -13.72 8.59 15.47
CA SER A 396 -13.14 7.51 14.69
C SER A 396 -14.23 6.67 14.05
N ILE A 397 -14.04 6.29 12.78
CA ILE A 397 -14.90 5.36 12.04
C ILE A 397 -14.12 4.09 11.66
N PRO A 398 -14.77 2.93 11.44
CA PRO A 398 -14.08 1.72 10.97
C PRO A 398 -13.33 1.95 9.65
N PHE A 399 -12.06 1.58 9.59
CA PHE A 399 -11.26 1.71 8.38
C PHE A 399 -11.68 0.64 7.35
N MET A 400 -11.92 1.07 6.11
CA MET A 400 -12.48 0.22 5.04
C MET A 400 -11.45 -0.29 4.03
N GLY A 401 -10.16 -0.14 4.32
CA GLY A 401 -9.03 -0.59 3.49
C GLY A 401 -8.61 -2.06 3.71
N ALA A 402 -7.35 -2.37 3.41
CA ALA A 402 -6.85 -3.74 3.35
C ALA A 402 -6.47 -4.34 4.71
N ASP A 403 -6.07 -3.53 5.70
CA ASP A 403 -5.48 -3.91 6.98
C ASP A 403 -6.17 -5.12 7.64
N VAL A 404 -7.49 -5.08 7.77
CA VAL A 404 -8.25 -6.12 8.51
C VAL A 404 -8.26 -7.47 7.77
N SER A 405 -7.97 -7.50 6.46
CA SER A 405 -7.66 -8.74 5.74
C SER A 405 -6.19 -9.13 5.91
N VAL A 406 -5.27 -8.19 5.72
CA VAL A 406 -3.82 -8.43 5.72
C VAL A 406 -3.33 -8.88 7.11
N VAL A 407 -3.61 -8.11 8.16
CA VAL A 407 -3.28 -8.48 9.56
C VAL A 407 -3.91 -9.83 9.94
N LYS A 408 -5.16 -10.08 9.53
CA LYS A 408 -5.82 -11.36 9.83
C LYS A 408 -5.15 -12.55 9.11
N ARG A 409 -4.60 -12.34 7.91
CA ARG A 409 -3.80 -13.35 7.20
C ARG A 409 -2.42 -13.54 7.84
N THR A 410 -1.76 -12.48 8.29
CA THR A 410 -0.52 -12.55 9.08
C THR A 410 -0.72 -13.33 10.37
N GLN A 411 -1.74 -13.00 11.18
CA GLN A 411 -2.04 -13.72 12.42
C GLN A 411 -2.46 -15.17 12.18
N ARG A 412 -3.13 -15.48 11.05
CA ARG A 412 -3.33 -16.87 10.62
C ARG A 412 -1.99 -17.57 10.38
N TYR A 413 -1.16 -17.02 9.50
CA TYR A 413 0.09 -17.66 9.08
C TYR A 413 1.01 -17.93 10.27
N LEU A 414 1.17 -16.96 11.17
CA LEU A 414 2.00 -17.09 12.38
C LEU A 414 1.45 -18.11 13.39
N HIS A 415 0.13 -18.28 13.45
CA HIS A 415 -0.49 -19.32 14.25
C HIS A 415 -0.31 -20.72 13.62
N GLU A 416 -0.55 -20.85 12.32
CA GLU A 416 -0.49 -22.13 11.60
C GLU A 416 0.93 -22.63 11.28
N ASN A 417 1.95 -21.75 11.32
CA ASN A 417 3.34 -22.06 10.88
C ASN A 417 4.44 -21.61 11.86
N SER A 418 4.09 -21.09 13.05
CA SER A 418 5.06 -20.70 14.10
C SER A 418 4.45 -20.74 15.52
N ASP A 419 3.38 -21.53 15.71
CA ASP A 419 2.68 -21.79 16.98
C ASP A 419 2.34 -20.54 17.82
N GLN A 420 2.23 -19.36 17.18
CA GLN A 420 1.97 -18.13 17.91
C GLN A 420 0.50 -17.99 18.30
N SER A 421 0.26 -17.41 19.48
CA SER A 421 -1.05 -16.88 19.86
C SER A 421 -1.51 -15.82 18.84
N PRO A 422 -2.69 -15.96 18.20
CA PRO A 422 -3.19 -15.00 17.22
C PRO A 422 -3.82 -13.77 17.88
N VAL A 423 -3.43 -12.58 17.42
CA VAL A 423 -3.98 -11.30 17.92
C VAL A 423 -5.30 -10.96 17.22
N GLN A 424 -6.34 -10.63 17.98
CA GLN A 424 -7.59 -10.08 17.45
C GLN A 424 -7.38 -8.63 17.02
N TYR A 425 -7.87 -8.23 15.84
CA TYR A 425 -7.59 -6.91 15.28
C TYR A 425 -8.85 -6.16 14.82
N ALA A 426 -8.88 -4.85 15.09
CA ALA A 426 -9.80 -3.88 14.51
C ALA A 426 -9.04 -2.60 14.11
N ALA A 427 -9.40 -2.01 12.97
CA ALA A 427 -8.77 -0.80 12.45
C ALA A 427 -9.82 0.31 12.30
N TYR A 428 -9.42 1.53 12.66
CA TYR A 428 -10.24 2.74 12.59
C TYR A 428 -9.42 3.89 12.00
N ILE A 429 -10.11 4.87 11.40
CA ILE A 429 -9.54 6.13 10.96
C ILE A 429 -10.19 7.28 11.75
N ASN A 430 -9.36 8.17 12.27
CA ASN A 430 -9.75 9.39 12.96
C ASN A 430 -10.12 10.46 11.93
N VAL A 431 -11.28 11.09 12.14
CA VAL A 431 -11.83 12.12 11.23
C VAL A 431 -11.95 13.49 11.89
N GLY A 432 -11.54 13.63 13.15
CA GLY A 432 -11.56 14.90 13.88
C GLY A 432 -12.88 15.14 14.60
N GLY A 433 -13.45 16.34 14.42
CA GLY A 433 -14.69 16.76 15.08
C GLY A 433 -15.98 16.19 14.47
N ILE A 434 -17.10 16.38 15.17
CA ILE A 434 -18.44 15.94 14.71
C ILE A 434 -18.85 16.55 13.36
N THR A 435 -18.38 17.77 13.05
CA THR A 435 -18.58 18.43 11.75
C THR A 435 -17.95 17.65 10.59
N SER A 436 -16.75 17.09 10.78
CA SER A 436 -16.11 16.21 9.81
C SER A 436 -16.86 14.89 9.63
N VAL A 437 -17.37 14.30 10.72
CA VAL A 437 -18.22 13.10 10.67
C VAL A 437 -19.46 13.34 9.81
N ILE A 438 -20.15 14.46 10.01
CA ILE A 438 -21.35 14.82 9.24
C ILE A 438 -21.01 15.01 7.74
N ARG A 439 -19.95 15.76 7.41
CA ARG A 439 -19.48 15.93 6.03
C ARG A 439 -19.16 14.59 5.36
N LEU A 440 -18.43 13.72 6.06
CA LEU A 440 -18.03 12.41 5.55
C LEU A 440 -19.21 11.45 5.41
N MET A 441 -20.22 11.53 6.29
CA MET A 441 -21.46 10.76 6.16
C MET A 441 -22.21 11.14 4.88
N PHE A 442 -22.40 12.44 4.60
CA PHE A 442 -23.05 12.88 3.37
C PHE A 442 -22.24 12.51 2.12
N ALA A 443 -20.92 12.75 2.12
CA ALA A 443 -20.04 12.36 1.01
C ALA A 443 -20.04 10.83 0.78
N GLY A 444 -20.04 10.03 1.85
CA GLY A 444 -20.10 8.57 1.79
C GLY A 444 -21.44 8.04 1.25
N LEU A 445 -22.57 8.60 1.70
CA LEU A 445 -23.89 8.25 1.17
C LEU A 445 -24.02 8.59 -0.33
N PHE A 446 -23.54 9.78 -0.72
CA PHE A 446 -23.49 10.23 -2.11
C PHE A 446 -22.61 9.31 -2.98
N PHE A 447 -21.40 9.00 -2.52
CA PHE A 447 -20.50 8.05 -3.19
C PHE A 447 -21.14 6.66 -3.37
N LEU A 448 -21.72 6.09 -2.30
CA LEU A 448 -22.36 4.77 -2.33
C LEU A 448 -23.57 4.72 -3.28
N PHE A 449 -24.33 5.82 -3.39
CA PHE A 449 -25.42 5.95 -4.36
C PHE A 449 -24.88 5.91 -5.81
N PHE A 450 -23.86 6.71 -6.13
CA PHE A 450 -23.28 6.71 -7.48
C PHE A 450 -22.55 5.40 -7.84
N VAL A 451 -21.89 4.74 -6.88
CA VAL A 451 -21.24 3.42 -7.09
C VAL A 451 -22.25 2.32 -7.43
N ARG A 452 -23.52 2.46 -7.03
CA ARG A 452 -24.59 1.45 -7.22
C ARG A 452 -24.95 1.19 -8.68
N PHE A 453 -24.69 2.15 -9.59
CA PHE A 453 -25.16 2.14 -10.98
C PHE A 453 -24.02 2.31 -12.00
N GLY A 454 -24.22 1.82 -13.23
CA GLY A 454 -23.20 1.86 -14.29
C GLY A 454 -22.75 3.28 -14.65
N ILE A 455 -23.70 4.15 -15.00
CA ILE A 455 -23.46 5.57 -15.33
C ILE A 455 -22.86 6.31 -14.13
N GLY A 456 -23.36 6.05 -12.91
CA GLY A 456 -22.84 6.68 -11.70
C GLY A 456 -21.36 6.39 -11.49
N ARG A 457 -20.92 5.13 -11.65
CA ARG A 457 -19.49 4.78 -11.63
C ARG A 457 -18.69 5.50 -12.72
N GLN A 458 -19.22 5.62 -13.94
CA GLN A 458 -18.54 6.37 -15.00
C GLN A 458 -18.35 7.86 -14.66
N LEU A 459 -19.33 8.50 -14.01
CA LEU A 459 -19.21 9.89 -13.54
C LEU A 459 -18.13 10.04 -12.46
N LEU A 460 -18.14 9.16 -11.44
CA LEU A 460 -17.11 9.11 -10.39
C LEU A 460 -15.70 8.98 -11.00
N LEU A 461 -15.54 8.11 -12.01
CA LEU A 461 -14.25 7.86 -12.67
C LEU A 461 -13.83 8.99 -13.63
N LYS A 462 -14.78 9.66 -14.29
CA LYS A 462 -14.50 10.75 -15.24
C LYS A 462 -14.12 12.05 -14.52
N PHE A 463 -14.78 12.36 -13.41
CA PHE A 463 -14.66 13.63 -12.68
C PHE A 463 -14.27 13.44 -11.19
N PRO A 464 -13.12 12.81 -10.88
CA PRO A 464 -12.73 12.45 -9.51
C PRO A 464 -12.69 13.66 -8.58
N TRP A 465 -12.17 14.81 -9.03
CA TRP A 465 -12.05 16.02 -8.22
C TRP A 465 -13.41 16.54 -7.73
N LEU A 466 -14.40 16.62 -8.63
CA LEU A 466 -15.75 17.07 -8.30
C LEU A 466 -16.46 16.10 -7.33
N PHE A 467 -16.45 14.80 -7.67
CA PHE A 467 -17.17 13.77 -6.90
C PHE A 467 -16.46 13.36 -5.59
N SER A 468 -15.26 13.87 -5.35
CA SER A 468 -14.53 13.73 -4.08
C SER A 468 -14.34 15.04 -3.32
N PHE A 469 -14.99 16.14 -3.74
CA PHE A 469 -14.86 17.45 -3.09
C PHE A 469 -13.40 17.94 -2.96
N GLY A 470 -12.60 17.70 -4.00
CA GLY A 470 -11.20 18.10 -4.10
C GLY A 470 -10.16 17.07 -3.67
N TYR A 471 -10.52 16.07 -2.86
CA TYR A 471 -9.54 15.13 -2.27
C TYR A 471 -8.82 14.21 -3.28
N PHE A 472 -9.40 13.92 -4.45
CA PHE A 472 -8.78 13.07 -5.47
C PHE A 472 -8.62 13.76 -6.83
N SER A 473 -7.39 13.75 -7.36
CA SER A 473 -6.98 14.50 -8.55
C SER A 473 -6.28 13.63 -9.59
N LYS A 474 -6.37 14.00 -10.88
CA LYS A 474 -5.61 13.35 -11.97
C LYS A 474 -4.16 13.84 -12.02
N GLN A 475 -3.90 15.00 -11.44
CA GLN A 475 -2.56 15.57 -11.27
C GLN A 475 -1.88 15.03 -10.00
N GLY A 476 -2.66 14.50 -9.04
CA GLY A 476 -2.16 14.12 -7.71
C GLY A 476 -1.82 15.33 -6.81
N PRO A 477 -1.18 15.10 -5.65
CA PRO A 477 -0.71 16.17 -4.76
C PRO A 477 0.47 16.97 -5.35
N THR A 478 0.59 18.21 -4.90
CA THR A 478 1.77 19.06 -5.09
C THR A 478 2.88 18.69 -4.10
N GLN A 479 4.15 19.05 -4.40
CA GLN A 479 5.27 18.79 -3.49
C GLN A 479 5.05 19.44 -2.11
N LYS A 480 4.53 20.69 -2.04
CA LYS A 480 4.14 21.34 -0.78
C LYS A 480 3.14 20.53 0.05
N GLN A 481 2.15 19.91 -0.60
CA GLN A 481 1.17 19.05 0.10
C GLN A 481 1.81 17.76 0.61
N LEU A 482 2.79 17.19 -0.11
CA LEU A 482 3.57 16.05 0.37
C LEU A 482 4.44 16.44 1.58
N ASP A 483 5.22 17.51 1.46
CA ASP A 483 6.18 17.96 2.47
C ASP A 483 5.49 18.35 3.79
N ALA A 484 4.27 18.90 3.70
CA ALA A 484 3.47 19.31 4.85
C ALA A 484 2.46 18.23 5.34
N SER A 485 2.53 17.00 4.83
CA SER A 485 1.64 15.90 5.25
C SER A 485 2.39 14.75 5.91
N SER A 486 1.74 14.10 6.88
CA SER A 486 2.30 12.97 7.64
C SER A 486 1.18 12.07 8.16
N PHE A 487 1.53 10.91 8.71
CA PHE A 487 0.57 10.05 9.40
C PHE A 487 1.02 9.67 10.81
N THR A 488 0.03 9.29 11.62
CA THR A 488 0.24 8.63 12.90
C THR A 488 -0.78 7.52 13.05
N MET A 489 -0.34 6.26 13.10
CA MET A 489 -1.18 5.12 13.44
C MET A 489 -0.89 4.68 14.88
N THR A 490 -1.86 4.80 15.77
CA THR A 490 -1.73 4.46 17.20
C THR A 490 -2.43 3.15 17.50
N PHE A 491 -1.80 2.27 18.28
CA PHE A 491 -2.23 0.89 18.53
C PHE A 491 -2.45 0.68 20.04
N PHE A 492 -3.70 0.45 20.43
CA PHE A 492 -4.07 0.09 21.80
C PHE A 492 -4.17 -1.43 21.90
N GLY A 493 -3.12 -2.06 22.44
CA GLY A 493 -3.04 -3.49 22.70
C GLY A 493 -3.55 -3.86 24.09
N GLN A 494 -4.19 -5.02 24.19
CA GLN A 494 -4.67 -5.63 25.43
C GLN A 494 -4.23 -7.09 25.50
N GLY A 495 -3.75 -7.52 26.66
CA GLY A 495 -3.20 -8.85 26.86
C GLY A 495 -2.99 -9.25 28.32
N TYR A 496 -2.20 -10.30 28.52
CA TYR A 496 -1.99 -10.96 29.80
C TYR A 496 -0.51 -11.02 30.16
N ASN A 497 -0.16 -10.79 31.44
CA ASN A 497 1.18 -11.04 31.98
C ASN A 497 1.63 -12.49 31.78
N GLN A 498 2.95 -12.72 31.77
CA GLN A 498 3.51 -14.06 31.75
C GLN A 498 2.91 -14.93 32.88
N GLY A 499 2.61 -16.20 32.58
CA GLY A 499 1.98 -17.14 33.51
C GLY A 499 0.45 -17.06 33.63
N PHE A 500 -0.22 -16.01 33.15
CA PHE A 500 -1.68 -15.90 33.21
C PHE A 500 -2.36 -16.61 32.03
N SER A 501 -3.28 -17.54 32.32
CA SER A 501 -4.18 -18.11 31.30
C SER A 501 -5.25 -17.09 30.88
N ALA A 502 -5.49 -17.02 29.57
CA ALA A 502 -6.49 -16.17 28.94
C ALA A 502 -7.94 -16.71 29.08
N ASP A 503 -8.13 -17.95 29.55
CA ASP A 503 -9.42 -18.66 29.46
C ASP A 503 -10.41 -18.28 30.57
N LYS A 504 -9.94 -17.62 31.64
CA LYS A 504 -10.75 -17.28 32.83
C LYS A 504 -10.65 -15.82 33.27
N ASN A 505 -9.59 -15.12 32.89
CA ASN A 505 -9.25 -13.79 33.42
C ASN A 505 -9.57 -12.67 32.43
N LYS A 506 -9.78 -11.45 32.94
CA LYS A 506 -9.73 -10.23 32.10
C LYS A 506 -8.27 -9.92 31.73
N PRO A 507 -7.99 -9.32 30.56
CA PRO A 507 -6.66 -8.80 30.22
C PRO A 507 -6.16 -7.83 31.29
N ASN A 508 -4.95 -8.07 31.82
CA ASN A 508 -4.33 -7.28 32.88
C ASN A 508 -3.12 -6.43 32.40
N ILE A 509 -2.82 -6.41 31.10
CA ILE A 509 -1.90 -5.43 30.48
C ILE A 509 -2.65 -4.60 29.44
N LYS A 510 -2.38 -3.28 29.42
CA LYS A 510 -2.53 -2.42 28.24
C LYS A 510 -1.18 -1.94 27.75
N ILE A 511 -1.02 -1.87 26.43
CA ILE A 511 0.11 -1.21 25.79
C ILE A 511 -0.41 -0.22 24.75
N CYS A 512 0.23 0.94 24.65
CA CYS A 512 0.04 1.89 23.57
C CYS A 512 1.35 1.97 22.78
N THR A 513 1.34 1.54 21.52
CA THR A 513 2.46 1.76 20.58
C THR A 513 2.01 2.62 19.42
N GLN A 514 2.95 3.22 18.70
CA GLN A 514 2.66 4.16 17.64
C GLN A 514 3.62 3.97 16.46
N VAL A 515 3.07 4.04 15.25
CA VAL A 515 3.83 4.14 14.00
C VAL A 515 3.61 5.53 13.42
N LYS A 516 4.68 6.24 13.13
CA LYS A 516 4.69 7.57 12.52
C LYS A 516 5.40 7.52 11.17
N GLY A 517 5.11 8.48 10.30
CA GLY A 517 5.85 8.64 9.06
C GLY A 517 5.43 9.85 8.23
N PRO A 518 6.13 10.11 7.12
CA PRO A 518 5.82 11.19 6.16
C PRO A 518 4.53 10.88 5.39
N GLU A 519 4.18 11.69 4.38
CA GLU A 519 2.98 11.49 3.57
C GLU A 519 2.81 10.04 3.08
N ALA A 520 1.60 9.51 3.28
CA ALA A 520 1.28 8.09 3.19
C ALA A 520 1.42 7.49 1.78
N GLY A 521 0.85 8.14 0.76
CA GLY A 521 0.67 7.58 -0.58
C GLY A 521 1.90 7.61 -1.48
N TYR A 522 2.78 8.60 -1.31
CA TYR A 522 3.83 8.95 -2.27
C TYR A 522 5.20 9.23 -1.63
N VAL A 523 5.30 9.24 -0.30
CA VAL A 523 6.60 9.18 0.42
C VAL A 523 6.73 7.86 1.17
N ALA A 524 5.85 7.59 2.13
CA ALA A 524 5.91 6.38 2.95
C ALA A 524 5.62 5.08 2.18
N THR A 525 4.74 5.11 1.16
CA THR A 525 4.48 3.92 0.33
C THR A 525 5.69 3.47 -0.51
N PRO A 526 6.38 4.36 -1.25
CA PRO A 526 7.66 4.03 -1.89
C PRO A 526 8.70 3.47 -0.92
N ILE A 527 8.93 4.15 0.22
CA ILE A 527 9.86 3.70 1.26
C ILE A 527 9.49 2.27 1.71
N ALA A 528 8.23 2.03 2.05
CA ALA A 528 7.77 0.73 2.50
C ALA A 528 7.96 -0.37 1.45
N MET A 529 7.73 -0.08 0.17
CA MET A 529 7.88 -1.03 -0.93
C MET A 529 9.35 -1.36 -1.20
N VAL A 530 10.22 -0.35 -1.21
CA VAL A 530 11.65 -0.51 -1.48
C VAL A 530 12.36 -1.17 -0.30
N GLN A 531 12.02 -0.82 0.94
CA GLN A 531 12.58 -1.51 2.11
C GLN A 531 12.08 -2.96 2.24
N ALA A 532 10.84 -3.25 1.85
CA ALA A 532 10.35 -4.64 1.73
C ALA A 532 11.16 -5.43 0.67
N ALA A 533 11.44 -4.82 -0.49
CA ALA A 533 12.25 -5.43 -1.53
C ALA A 533 13.72 -5.65 -1.10
N MET A 534 14.32 -4.66 -0.45
CA MET A 534 15.68 -4.78 0.09
C MET A 534 15.78 -5.82 1.20
N THR A 535 14.72 -5.98 1.99
CA THR A 535 14.62 -7.03 3.00
C THR A 535 14.47 -8.41 2.35
N LEU A 536 13.63 -8.55 1.32
CA LEU A 536 13.49 -9.80 0.55
C LEU A 536 14.83 -10.25 -0.06
N LEU A 537 15.63 -9.32 -0.57
CA LEU A 537 16.93 -9.58 -1.20
C LEU A 537 18.07 -9.89 -0.21
N ASN A 538 18.07 -9.28 0.98
CA ASN A 538 19.18 -9.36 1.95
C ASN A 538 18.93 -10.31 3.13
N ASP A 539 17.69 -10.39 3.62
CA ASP A 539 17.33 -11.11 4.85
C ASP A 539 16.78 -12.51 4.53
N ALA A 540 17.17 -13.09 3.39
CA ALA A 540 16.57 -14.29 2.80
C ALA A 540 16.52 -15.51 3.74
N ALA A 541 17.50 -15.64 4.65
CA ALA A 541 17.56 -16.72 5.65
C ALA A 541 16.43 -16.66 6.71
N TYR A 542 15.76 -15.51 6.86
CA TYR A 542 14.72 -15.26 7.87
C TYR A 542 13.29 -15.31 7.30
N LEU A 543 13.15 -15.48 5.99
CA LEU A 543 11.86 -15.58 5.28
C LEU A 543 11.12 -16.91 5.56
N PRO A 544 9.82 -17.00 5.25
CA PRO A 544 9.10 -18.27 5.11
C PRO A 544 9.86 -19.27 4.25
N LYS A 545 10.02 -20.51 4.72
CA LYS A 545 10.80 -21.53 3.99
C LYS A 545 10.09 -21.95 2.71
N GLY A 546 10.76 -21.75 1.58
CA GLY A 546 10.37 -22.32 0.29
C GLY A 546 9.41 -21.48 -0.55
N GLY A 547 9.33 -20.16 -0.36
CA GLY A 547 8.47 -19.32 -1.20
C GLY A 547 6.98 -19.44 -0.88
N GLY A 548 6.14 -18.83 -1.73
CA GLY A 548 4.68 -18.75 -1.56
C GLY A 548 4.12 -17.33 -1.73
N VAL A 549 2.79 -17.22 -1.61
CA VAL A 549 2.07 -15.93 -1.55
C VAL A 549 1.87 -15.52 -0.08
N PHE A 550 2.30 -14.31 0.29
CA PHE A 550 2.32 -13.80 1.67
C PHE A 550 1.72 -12.39 1.83
N THR A 551 1.53 -12.02 3.08
CA THR A 551 1.35 -10.63 3.55
C THR A 551 2.68 -10.10 4.10
N PRO A 552 2.87 -8.77 4.26
CA PRO A 552 4.14 -8.21 4.70
C PRO A 552 4.58 -8.76 6.06
N GLY A 553 3.70 -8.80 7.06
CA GLY A 553 4.00 -9.38 8.36
C GLY A 553 4.23 -10.89 8.33
N ALA A 554 3.56 -11.64 7.44
CA ALA A 554 3.83 -13.07 7.28
C ALA A 554 5.25 -13.33 6.73
N ALA A 555 5.68 -12.54 5.74
CA ALA A 555 7.00 -12.65 5.13
C ALA A 555 8.14 -12.09 6.01
N PHE A 556 7.90 -10.97 6.68
CA PHE A 556 8.95 -10.15 7.31
C PHE A 556 8.93 -10.14 8.84
N SER A 557 8.07 -10.93 9.50
CA SER A 557 7.98 -11.04 10.98
C SER A 557 9.27 -11.40 11.72
N LYS A 558 10.30 -11.90 11.02
CA LYS A 558 11.59 -12.34 11.59
C LYS A 558 12.79 -11.61 10.96
N THR A 559 12.55 -10.54 10.18
CA THR A 559 13.57 -9.79 9.43
C THR A 559 13.77 -8.37 9.99
N LYS A 560 14.76 -7.63 9.47
CA LYS A 560 15.08 -6.25 9.89
C LYS A 560 14.22 -5.17 9.22
N LEU A 561 13.02 -5.51 8.73
CA LEU A 561 12.18 -4.55 8.00
C LEU A 561 11.76 -3.37 8.88
N ILE A 562 11.41 -3.59 10.15
CA ILE A 562 11.03 -2.51 11.09
C ILE A 562 12.20 -1.53 11.32
N ASP A 563 13.42 -2.05 11.41
CA ASP A 563 14.63 -1.23 11.59
C ASP A 563 14.91 -0.38 10.35
N ARG A 564 14.83 -0.99 9.15
CA ARG A 564 14.98 -0.31 7.86
C ARG A 564 13.92 0.78 7.63
N LEU A 565 12.67 0.50 7.99
CA LEU A 565 11.58 1.48 7.92
C LEU A 565 11.87 2.66 8.84
N SER A 566 12.32 2.41 10.07
CA SER A 566 12.67 3.45 11.05
C SER A 566 13.85 4.31 10.56
N GLN A 567 14.88 3.68 9.97
CA GLN A 567 16.03 4.37 9.33
C GLN A 567 15.65 5.24 8.12
N ARG A 568 14.47 5.04 7.53
CA ARG A 568 13.89 5.86 6.45
C ARG A 568 12.70 6.70 6.91
N GLY A 569 12.55 6.93 8.22
CA GLY A 569 11.54 7.85 8.78
C GLY A 569 10.13 7.28 8.93
N ILE A 570 9.95 5.96 8.88
CA ILE A 570 8.72 5.27 9.29
C ILE A 570 8.98 4.63 10.66
N GLU A 571 8.83 5.43 11.71
CA GLU A 571 9.27 5.14 13.08
C GLU A 571 8.25 4.29 13.87
N PHE A 572 8.75 3.35 14.68
CA PHE A 572 7.94 2.51 15.57
C PHE A 572 8.34 2.76 17.04
N SER A 573 7.41 3.24 17.86
CA SER A 573 7.65 3.64 19.26
C SER A 573 6.64 3.07 20.25
N ILE A 574 7.02 3.02 21.54
CA ILE A 574 6.12 2.76 22.67
C ILE A 574 5.71 4.13 23.25
N ILE A 575 4.41 4.35 23.45
CA ILE A 575 3.84 5.55 24.07
C ILE A 575 3.53 5.31 25.54
N SER A 576 3.01 4.12 25.88
CA SER A 576 2.84 3.68 27.27
C SER A 576 2.71 2.16 27.37
N SER A 577 2.99 1.61 28.55
CA SER A 577 2.66 0.23 28.92
C SER A 577 2.28 0.24 30.39
N SER A 578 1.15 -0.37 30.75
CA SER A 578 0.68 -0.43 32.13
C SER A 578 -0.04 -1.73 32.43
N GLU A 579 0.04 -2.15 33.69
CA GLU A 579 -0.89 -3.13 34.26
C GLU A 579 -2.29 -2.48 34.44
N VAL A 580 -3.32 -3.30 34.71
CA VAL A 580 -4.76 -2.93 34.60
C VAL A 580 -5.62 -3.56 35.69
#